data_AF-A0A6A8AJ91-F1
#
_entry.id   AF-A0A6A8AJ91-F1
#
_cell.length_a   1.000
_cell.length_b   1.000
_cell.length_c   1.000
_cell.angle_alpha   90.00
_cell.angle_beta   90.00
_cell.angle_gamma   90.00
#
_symmetry.space_group_name_H-M   'P 1'
#
loop_
_entity.id
_entity.type
_entity.pdbx_description
1 polymer ?
#
loop_
_entity_poly.entity_id
_entity_poly.type
_entity_poly.pdbx_seq_one_letter_code
_entity_poly.pdbx_strand_id
1 'polypeptide(L)'
;MAVKQNGIEIVKRFAELGFQVQPEAIELLSQSEAERDFDLNEIVENVTDSLDPSIFVISTEQIAEFIKNKVAGTGKGEKEGGIRFQKQTHVPAPAIIKSFSDNGRGVDHKDFLPHFLDRYERISEIIKRRMNCRQIRYIRNGMRGEEVSVVGMVASVNKTAKGNIRVELELATHQRK
;
A
#
# COMPACT_ATOMS: atom_id res chain seq x y z
N MET A 1 -5.33 -7.15 28.61
CA MET A 1 -4.14 -6.39 28.15
C MET A 1 -3.30 -7.15 27.13
N ALA A 2 -3.23 -8.49 27.16
CA ALA A 2 -2.46 -9.30 26.21
C ALA A 2 -2.86 -9.13 24.72
N VAL A 3 -4.16 -9.05 24.40
CA VAL A 3 -4.67 -8.92 23.02
C VAL A 3 -4.19 -7.63 22.32
N LYS A 4 -4.05 -6.52 23.07
CA LYS A 4 -3.57 -5.24 22.50
C LYS A 4 -2.07 -5.25 22.18
N GLN A 5 -1.27 -6.00 22.96
CA GLN A 5 0.17 -6.08 22.75
C GLN A 5 0.48 -6.87 21.47
N ASN A 6 -0.32 -7.90 21.19
CA ASN A 6 -0.15 -8.76 20.02
C ASN A 6 -0.48 -8.02 18.71
N GLY A 7 -1.60 -7.28 18.68
CA GLY A 7 -1.97 -6.50 17.50
C GLY A 7 -0.92 -5.46 17.06
N ILE A 8 -0.18 -4.87 18.01
CA ILE A 8 0.90 -3.93 17.70
C ILE A 8 2.07 -4.63 17.01
N GLU A 9 2.44 -5.83 17.46
CA GLU A 9 3.53 -6.60 16.86
C GLU A 9 3.15 -7.04 15.44
N ILE A 10 1.92 -7.52 15.22
CA ILE A 10 1.40 -7.85 13.89
C ILE A 10 1.52 -6.65 12.95
N VAL A 11 1.01 -5.48 13.36
CA VAL A 11 1.08 -4.25 12.56
C VAL A 11 2.52 -3.89 12.24
N LYS A 12 3.41 -3.99 13.22
CA LYS A 12 4.82 -3.63 13.05
C LYS A 12 5.51 -4.54 12.02
N ARG A 13 5.28 -5.86 12.08
CA ARG A 13 5.89 -6.82 11.14
C ARG A 13 5.47 -6.57 9.71
N PHE A 14 4.17 -6.37 9.46
CA PHE A 14 3.71 -6.03 8.12
C PHE A 14 4.22 -4.66 7.66
N ALA A 15 4.31 -3.68 8.56
CA ALA A 15 4.83 -2.34 8.25
C ALA A 15 6.33 -2.35 7.90
N GLU A 16 7.14 -3.21 8.53
CA GLU A 16 8.57 -3.39 8.19
C GLU A 16 8.76 -3.91 6.76
N LEU A 17 7.79 -4.70 6.27
CA LEU A 17 7.73 -5.15 4.87
C LEU A 17 7.02 -4.15 3.94
N GLY A 18 6.55 -3.02 4.47
CA GLY A 18 5.88 -1.94 3.72
C GLY A 18 4.39 -2.14 3.49
N PHE A 19 3.75 -3.09 4.18
CA PHE A 19 2.31 -3.35 4.11
C PHE A 19 1.57 -2.66 5.25
N GLN A 20 0.34 -2.25 4.96
CA GLN A 20 -0.67 -1.91 5.96
C GLN A 20 -1.64 -3.07 6.07
N VAL A 21 -2.29 -3.21 7.22
CA VAL A 21 -3.25 -4.29 7.46
C VAL A 21 -4.56 -3.66 7.97
N GLN A 22 -5.69 -4.12 7.44
CA GLN A 22 -6.99 -3.70 7.95
C GLN A 22 -7.16 -4.10 9.43
N PRO A 23 -7.83 -3.28 10.26
CA PRO A 23 -8.09 -3.60 11.66
C PRO A 23 -8.74 -4.98 11.85
N GLU A 24 -9.73 -5.30 11.03
CA GLU A 24 -10.47 -6.57 11.08
C GLU A 24 -9.57 -7.77 10.74
N ALA A 25 -8.59 -7.58 9.86
CA ALA A 25 -7.60 -8.59 9.54
C ALA A 25 -6.63 -8.85 10.71
N ILE A 26 -6.29 -7.82 11.49
CA ILE A 26 -5.46 -7.96 12.70
C ILE A 26 -6.21 -8.78 13.76
N GLU A 27 -7.51 -8.56 13.91
CA GLU A 27 -8.36 -9.35 14.83
C GLU A 27 -8.38 -10.82 14.42
N LEU A 28 -8.53 -11.10 13.13
CA LEU A 28 -8.53 -12.45 12.57
C LEU A 28 -7.18 -13.16 12.81
N LEU A 29 -6.06 -12.47 12.53
CA LEU A 29 -4.72 -12.99 12.79
C LEU A 29 -4.51 -13.30 14.28
N SER A 30 -4.93 -12.38 15.16
CA SER A 30 -4.81 -12.52 16.61
C SER A 30 -5.61 -13.71 17.16
N GLN A 31 -6.80 -13.98 16.59
CA GLN A 31 -7.60 -15.15 16.94
C GLN A 31 -6.95 -16.44 16.44
N SER A 32 -6.38 -16.41 15.22
CA SER A 32 -5.76 -17.59 14.63
C SER A 32 -4.51 -18.06 15.37
N GLU A 33 -3.70 -17.15 15.90
CA GLU A 33 -2.50 -17.46 16.71
C GLU A 33 -2.86 -18.05 18.09
N ALA A 34 -4.01 -17.66 18.66
CA ALA A 34 -4.48 -18.19 19.94
C ALA A 34 -5.04 -19.62 19.84
N GLU A 35 -5.60 -19.98 18.68
CA GLU A 35 -6.26 -21.27 18.45
C GLU A 35 -5.34 -22.32 17.83
N ARG A 36 -4.28 -21.89 17.14
CA ARG A 36 -3.39 -22.75 16.37
C ARG A 36 -1.97 -22.24 16.53
N ASP A 37 -1.03 -23.14 16.83
CA ASP A 37 0.39 -22.88 17.02
C ASP A 37 1.05 -22.37 15.73
N PHE A 38 0.77 -21.12 15.35
CA PHE A 38 1.30 -20.46 14.17
C PHE A 38 2.41 -19.48 14.57
N ASP A 39 3.56 -19.60 13.92
CA ASP A 39 4.61 -18.57 14.00
C ASP A 39 4.20 -17.35 13.16
N LEU A 40 4.12 -16.18 13.80
CA LEU A 40 3.78 -14.92 13.16
C LEU A 40 4.70 -14.61 11.98
N ASN A 41 5.99 -14.96 12.06
CA ASN A 41 6.92 -14.73 10.95
C ASN A 41 6.54 -15.58 9.74
N GLU A 42 6.18 -16.84 9.96
CA GLU A 42 5.77 -17.75 8.90
C GLU A 42 4.48 -17.25 8.21
N ILE A 43 3.52 -16.73 8.99
CA ILE A 43 2.30 -16.13 8.43
C ILE A 43 2.66 -14.92 7.58
N VAL A 44 3.46 -14.00 8.12
CA VAL A 44 3.81 -12.75 7.46
C VAL A 44 4.50 -13.05 6.13
N GLU A 45 5.52 -13.90 6.11
CA GLU A 45 6.25 -14.29 4.90
C GLU A 45 5.32 -14.92 3.86
N ASN A 46 4.56 -15.95 4.26
CA ASN A 46 3.68 -16.66 3.33
C ASN A 46 2.57 -15.76 2.75
N VAL A 47 1.97 -14.90 3.58
CA VAL A 47 0.97 -13.94 3.11
C VAL A 47 1.65 -13.01 2.11
N THR A 48 2.77 -12.37 2.48
CA THR A 48 3.38 -11.35 1.61
C THR A 48 3.95 -11.89 0.31
N ASP A 49 4.47 -13.12 0.31
CA ASP A 49 5.02 -13.77 -0.88
C ASP A 49 3.93 -14.16 -1.88
N SER A 50 2.71 -14.40 -1.40
CA SER A 50 1.56 -14.74 -2.24
C SER A 50 0.86 -13.51 -2.84
N LEU A 51 1.18 -12.29 -2.37
CA LEU A 51 0.51 -11.07 -2.77
C LEU A 51 1.13 -10.46 -4.02
N ASP A 52 0.27 -9.84 -4.84
CA ASP A 52 0.72 -9.01 -5.95
C ASP A 52 1.51 -7.80 -5.42
N PRO A 53 2.66 -7.44 -6.04
CA PRO A 53 3.50 -6.32 -5.60
C PRO A 53 2.81 -4.95 -5.54
N SER A 54 1.67 -4.76 -6.23
CA SER A 54 0.87 -3.53 -6.21
C SER A 54 0.01 -3.38 -4.95
N ILE A 55 -0.09 -4.40 -4.12
CA ILE A 55 -0.95 -4.41 -2.93
C ILE A 55 -0.22 -3.77 -1.75
N PHE A 56 -0.74 -2.65 -1.26
CA PHE A 56 -0.20 -1.97 -0.07
C PHE A 56 -1.00 -2.22 1.20
N VAL A 57 -2.30 -2.51 1.06
CA VAL A 57 -3.21 -2.73 2.18
C VAL A 57 -3.73 -4.16 2.11
N ILE A 58 -3.38 -4.95 3.11
CA ILE A 58 -3.84 -6.32 3.26
C ILE A 58 -5.22 -6.30 3.89
N SER A 59 -6.16 -6.85 3.14
CA SER A 59 -7.56 -6.97 3.51
C SER A 59 -7.82 -8.23 4.31
N THR A 60 -8.95 -8.23 5.02
CA THR A 60 -9.40 -9.38 5.81
C THR A 60 -9.65 -10.60 4.92
N GLU A 61 -10.15 -10.40 3.70
CA GLU A 61 -10.42 -11.46 2.73
C GLU A 61 -9.14 -12.20 2.33
N GLN A 62 -8.04 -11.47 2.12
CA GLN A 62 -6.75 -12.05 1.75
C GLN A 62 -6.18 -12.91 2.88
N ILE A 63 -6.29 -12.46 4.13
CA ILE A 63 -5.90 -13.26 5.29
C ILE A 63 -6.81 -14.48 5.44
N ALA A 64 -8.12 -14.33 5.29
CA ALA A 64 -9.06 -15.44 5.40
C ALA A 64 -8.82 -16.52 4.33
N GLU A 65 -8.53 -16.11 3.10
CA GLU A 65 -8.15 -17.01 2.01
C GLU A 65 -6.84 -17.74 2.31
N PHE A 66 -5.83 -17.02 2.79
CA PHE A 66 -4.56 -17.62 3.22
C PHE A 66 -4.75 -18.70 4.29
N ILE A 67 -5.48 -18.38 5.37
CA ILE A 67 -5.73 -19.32 6.47
C ILE A 67 -6.52 -20.52 5.97
N LYS A 68 -7.55 -20.31 5.13
CA LYS A 68 -8.32 -21.41 4.53
C LYS A 68 -7.44 -22.32 3.68
N ASN A 69 -6.55 -21.76 2.87
CA ASN A 69 -5.66 -22.53 2.00
C ASN A 69 -4.60 -23.31 2.79
N LYS A 70 -4.04 -22.74 3.86
CA LYS A 70 -3.16 -23.47 4.81
C LYS A 70 -3.88 -24.64 5.49
N VAL A 71 -5.16 -24.47 5.84
CA VAL A 71 -5.98 -25.50 6.50
C VAL A 71 -6.44 -26.60 5.53
N ALA A 72 -6.71 -26.24 4.29
CA ALA A 72 -7.03 -27.19 3.21
C ALA A 72 -5.77 -27.88 2.64
N GLY A 73 -4.57 -27.40 3.01
CA GLY A 73 -3.27 -27.72 2.42
C GLY A 73 -2.62 -29.05 2.78
N THR A 74 -3.37 -30.07 3.19
CA THR A 74 -2.99 -31.49 2.99
C THR A 74 -3.37 -32.01 1.59
N GLY A 75 -3.65 -31.12 0.63
CA GLY A 75 -3.90 -31.51 -0.75
C GLY A 75 -3.63 -30.40 -1.75
N LYS A 76 -2.79 -30.70 -2.75
CA LYS A 76 -2.51 -29.87 -3.94
C LYS A 76 -3.80 -29.40 -4.61
N GLY A 77 -3.83 -28.15 -5.03
CA GLY A 77 -4.84 -27.63 -5.95
C GLY A 77 -4.50 -26.24 -6.44
N GLU A 78 -3.86 -26.18 -7.61
CA GLU A 78 -3.79 -24.99 -8.46
C GLU A 78 -5.21 -24.49 -8.76
N LYS A 79 -5.52 -23.22 -8.47
CA LYS A 79 -6.50 -22.44 -9.24
C LYS A 79 -6.13 -20.97 -9.29
N GLU A 80 -5.94 -20.52 -10.52
CA GLU A 80 -5.95 -19.13 -10.95
C GLU A 80 -7.24 -18.45 -10.46
N GLY A 81 -7.11 -17.59 -9.46
CA GLY A 81 -8.18 -16.74 -8.94
C GLY A 81 -7.89 -15.30 -9.30
N GLY A 82 -8.33 -14.85 -10.47
CA GLY A 82 -8.25 -13.44 -10.84
C GLY A 82 -8.84 -12.57 -9.73
N ILE A 83 -8.03 -11.67 -9.18
CA ILE A 83 -8.39 -10.72 -8.13
C ILE A 83 -9.62 -9.94 -8.61
N ARG A 84 -10.81 -10.33 -8.16
CA ARG A 84 -12.00 -9.50 -8.28
C ARG A 84 -11.79 -8.35 -7.33
N PHE A 85 -11.37 -7.19 -7.87
CA PHE A 85 -11.49 -5.92 -7.18
C PHE A 85 -12.94 -5.78 -6.74
N GLN A 86 -13.21 -6.08 -5.46
CA GLN A 86 -14.53 -5.86 -4.90
C GLN A 86 -14.82 -4.37 -5.04
N LYS A 87 -15.95 -4.08 -5.68
CA LYS A 87 -16.54 -2.75 -5.82
C LYS A 87 -16.40 -2.04 -4.47
N GLN A 88 -15.62 -0.96 -4.44
CA GLN A 88 -15.35 -0.17 -3.24
C GLN A 88 -16.66 -0.01 -2.45
N THR A 89 -16.74 -0.72 -1.32
CA THR A 89 -17.76 -0.48 -0.32
C THR A 89 -17.59 0.97 0.10
N HIS A 90 -18.71 1.70 0.14
CA HIS A 90 -18.74 3.12 0.44
C HIS A 90 -18.06 3.38 1.79
N VAL A 91 -16.78 3.76 1.75
CA VAL A 91 -16.03 4.13 2.94
C VAL A 91 -16.64 5.44 3.44
N PRO A 92 -17.19 5.50 4.67
CA PRO A 92 -17.70 6.74 5.20
C PRO A 92 -16.57 7.78 5.23
N ALA A 93 -16.93 9.05 5.01
CA ALA A 93 -15.95 10.14 5.03
C ALA A 93 -15.14 10.08 6.34
N PRO A 94 -13.80 10.25 6.28
CA PRO A 94 -12.96 10.14 7.45
C PRO A 94 -13.37 11.16 8.51
N ALA A 95 -13.50 10.72 9.76
CA ALA A 95 -13.72 11.62 10.87
C ALA A 95 -12.46 12.47 11.11
N ILE A 96 -12.62 13.79 11.13
CA ILE A 96 -11.51 14.71 11.47
C ILE A 96 -11.28 14.62 12.97
N ILE A 97 -10.32 13.80 13.39
CA ILE A 97 -9.95 13.62 14.80
C ILE A 97 -9.30 14.89 15.36
N LYS A 98 -8.62 15.66 14.50
CA LYS A 98 -7.96 16.91 14.88
C LYS A 98 -7.86 17.85 13.69
N SER A 99 -8.49 19.02 13.79
CA SER A 99 -8.29 20.15 12.88
C SER A 99 -7.43 21.21 13.56
N PHE A 100 -6.44 21.73 12.85
CA PHE A 100 -5.71 22.92 13.29
C PHE A 100 -6.40 24.13 12.68
N SER A 101 -6.88 25.07 13.50
CA SER A 101 -7.37 26.36 13.00
C SER A 101 -6.19 27.18 12.48
N ASP A 102 -6.35 27.74 11.28
CA ASP A 102 -5.45 28.76 10.76
C ASP A 102 -5.63 30.02 11.62
N ASN A 103 -4.59 30.40 12.37
CA ASN A 103 -4.64 31.50 13.34
C ASN A 103 -4.59 32.89 12.68
N GLY A 104 -5.07 33.03 11.44
CA GLY A 104 -5.12 34.29 10.70
C GLY A 104 -3.76 34.85 10.27
N ARG A 105 -2.66 34.14 10.54
CA ARG A 105 -1.36 34.35 9.89
C ARG A 105 -1.25 33.30 8.81
N GLY A 106 -1.75 33.62 7.62
CA GLY A 106 -1.86 32.70 6.51
C GLY A 106 -0.60 31.86 6.36
N VAL A 107 -0.79 30.54 6.44
CA VAL A 107 0.30 29.57 6.31
C VAL A 107 0.89 29.72 4.91
N ASP A 108 2.20 29.99 4.80
CA ASP A 108 2.85 30.12 3.50
C ASP A 108 2.88 28.73 2.85
N HIS A 109 2.70 28.66 1.54
CA HIS A 109 2.81 27.43 0.76
C HIS A 109 4.17 26.75 1.00
N LYS A 110 5.20 27.53 1.34
CA LYS A 110 6.53 27.05 1.73
C LYS A 110 6.53 26.21 3.02
N ASP A 111 5.58 26.43 3.91
CA ASP A 111 5.47 25.66 5.16
C ASP A 111 4.99 24.22 4.90
N PHE A 112 4.32 23.98 3.77
CA PHE A 112 3.84 22.65 3.39
C PHE A 112 4.81 21.86 2.52
N LEU A 113 5.72 22.53 1.80
CA LEU A 113 6.66 21.85 0.90
C LEU A 113 7.46 20.73 1.60
N PRO A 114 7.99 20.91 2.83
CA PRO A 114 8.63 19.82 3.56
C PRO A 114 7.73 18.61 3.78
N HIS A 115 6.42 18.81 4.04
CA HIS A 115 5.46 17.73 4.21
C HIS A 115 5.16 16.99 2.91
N PHE A 116 5.12 17.68 1.77
CA PHE A 116 4.97 17.03 0.46
C PHE A 116 6.22 16.19 0.12
N LEU A 117 7.41 16.73 0.38
CA LEU A 117 8.67 16.03 0.14
C LEU A 117 8.83 14.80 1.04
N ASP A 118 8.59 14.91 2.35
CA ASP A 118 8.63 13.77 3.28
C ASP A 118 7.68 12.65 2.85
N ARG A 119 6.44 13.00 2.50
CA ARG A 119 5.45 12.02 2.01
C ARG A 119 5.91 11.35 0.72
N TYR A 120 6.43 12.12 -0.23
CA TYR A 120 6.95 11.56 -1.47
C TYR A 120 8.14 10.64 -1.21
N GLU A 121 9.10 11.03 -0.38
CA GLU A 121 10.28 10.22 -0.06
C GLU A 121 9.86 8.88 0.55
N ARG A 122 9.06 8.92 1.62
CA ARG A 122 8.63 7.71 2.35
C ARG A 122 7.80 6.78 1.48
N ILE A 123 6.79 7.30 0.78
CA ILE A 123 5.91 6.46 -0.05
C ILE A 123 6.67 5.97 -1.29
N SER A 124 7.45 6.83 -1.95
CA SER A 124 8.17 6.42 -3.16
C SER A 124 9.24 5.38 -2.87
N GLU A 125 9.86 5.39 -1.68
CA GLU A 125 10.79 4.36 -1.26
C GLU A 125 10.10 2.99 -1.13
N ILE A 126 8.93 2.94 -0.48
CA ILE A 126 8.14 1.70 -0.35
C ILE A 126 7.76 1.18 -1.74
N ILE A 127 7.28 2.05 -2.63
CA ILE A 127 6.87 1.65 -3.98
C ILE A 127 8.06 1.16 -4.81
N LYS A 128 9.19 1.87 -4.79
CA LYS A 128 10.40 1.52 -5.57
C LYS A 128 11.05 0.22 -5.10
N ARG A 129 10.90 -0.17 -3.84
CA ARG A 129 11.38 -1.45 -3.33
C ARG A 129 10.57 -2.63 -3.89
N ARG A 130 9.28 -2.41 -4.17
CA ARG A 130 8.34 -3.46 -4.62
C ARG A 130 8.21 -3.54 -6.14
N MET A 131 8.35 -2.41 -6.80
CA MET A 131 8.20 -2.28 -8.24
C MET A 131 9.49 -1.73 -8.84
N ASN A 132 9.87 -2.25 -10.01
CA ASN A 132 11.05 -1.80 -10.76
C ASN A 132 10.83 -0.42 -11.41
N CYS A 133 10.71 0.62 -10.58
CA CYS A 133 10.42 1.97 -11.02
C CYS A 133 11.70 2.69 -11.48
N ARG A 134 11.65 3.32 -12.65
CA ARG A 134 12.74 4.12 -13.23
C ARG A 134 12.45 5.61 -13.04
N GLN A 135 13.51 6.42 -12.98
CA GLN A 135 13.33 7.87 -12.98
C GLN A 135 12.90 8.33 -14.38
N ILE A 136 11.91 9.23 -14.45
CA ILE A 136 11.34 9.70 -15.73
C ILE A 136 12.40 10.28 -16.67
N ARG A 137 13.45 10.89 -16.11
CA ARG A 137 14.57 11.50 -16.87
C ARG A 137 15.35 10.49 -17.71
N TYR A 138 15.30 9.21 -17.35
CA TYR A 138 15.99 8.13 -18.07
C TYR A 138 15.08 7.40 -19.07
N ILE A 139 13.81 7.78 -19.15
CA ILE A 139 12.90 7.28 -20.18
C ILE A 139 13.30 7.97 -21.49
N ARG A 140 14.08 7.26 -22.32
CA ARG A 140 14.44 7.77 -23.65
C ARG A 140 13.18 7.82 -24.52
N ASN A 141 12.97 8.95 -25.19
CA ASN A 141 11.87 9.20 -26.14
C ASN A 141 11.83 8.27 -27.39
N GLY A 142 12.56 7.16 -27.41
CA GLY A 142 12.79 6.35 -28.61
C GLY A 142 12.61 4.83 -28.47
N MET A 143 12.44 4.28 -27.26
CA MET A 143 12.24 2.83 -27.12
C MET A 143 10.75 2.51 -27.20
N ARG A 144 10.23 2.47 -28.44
CA ARG A 144 8.88 1.97 -28.71
C ARG A 144 8.78 0.52 -28.24
N GLY A 145 7.99 0.27 -27.21
CA GLY A 145 7.64 -1.08 -26.76
C GLY A 145 8.20 -1.50 -25.39
N GLU A 146 8.97 -0.66 -24.70
CA GLU A 146 9.38 -0.96 -23.32
C GLU A 146 8.28 -0.60 -22.31
N GLU A 147 7.95 -1.55 -21.43
CA GLU A 147 7.14 -1.29 -20.24
C GLU A 147 7.99 -0.53 -19.22
N VAL A 148 7.49 0.61 -18.76
CA VAL A 148 8.19 1.48 -17.81
C VAL A 148 7.30 1.79 -16.62
N SER A 149 7.85 1.60 -15.42
CA SER A 149 7.19 1.96 -14.17
C SER A 149 7.77 3.27 -13.62
N VAL A 150 6.91 4.21 -13.24
CA VAL A 150 7.29 5.54 -12.73
C VAL A 150 6.52 5.83 -11.45
N VAL A 151 7.16 6.51 -10.49
CA VAL A 151 6.54 6.94 -9.23
C VAL A 151 6.67 8.45 -9.10
N GLY A 152 5.55 9.13 -8.92
CA GLY A 152 5.48 10.58 -8.73
C GLY A 152 4.24 10.99 -7.95
N MET A 153 4.21 12.24 -7.50
CA MET A 153 3.01 12.86 -6.92
C MET A 153 2.06 13.24 -8.05
N VAL A 154 0.77 12.96 -7.88
CA VAL A 154 -0.23 13.31 -8.89
C VAL A 154 -0.58 14.79 -8.75
N ALA A 155 -0.28 15.57 -9.79
CA ALA A 155 -0.65 16.99 -9.87
C ALA A 155 -2.05 17.16 -10.45
N SER A 156 -2.39 16.40 -11.50
CA SER A 156 -3.71 16.45 -12.11
C SER A 156 -4.13 15.12 -12.74
N VAL A 157 -5.44 14.85 -12.78
CA VAL A 157 -6.05 13.69 -13.45
C VAL A 157 -7.19 14.18 -14.31
N ASN A 158 -7.07 14.03 -15.63
CA ASN A 158 -8.04 14.53 -16.59
C ASN A 158 -8.48 13.42 -17.53
N LYS A 159 -9.78 13.34 -17.84
CA LYS A 159 -10.30 12.43 -18.87
C LYS A 159 -10.27 13.14 -20.23
N THR A 160 -9.70 12.50 -21.23
CA THR A 160 -9.70 12.99 -22.61
C THR A 160 -11.03 12.68 -23.30
N ALA A 161 -11.36 13.39 -24.37
CA ALA A 161 -12.57 13.14 -25.16
C ALA A 161 -12.68 11.70 -25.71
N LYS A 162 -11.55 11.00 -25.86
CA LYS A 162 -11.49 9.60 -26.31
C LYS A 162 -11.55 8.57 -25.16
N GLY A 163 -11.79 9.01 -23.93
CA GLY A 163 -11.91 8.12 -22.75
C GLY A 163 -10.59 7.79 -22.04
N ASN A 164 -9.43 8.16 -22.61
CA ASN A 164 -8.14 7.95 -21.97
C ASN A 164 -7.96 8.87 -20.76
N ILE A 165 -7.27 8.40 -19.73
CA ILE A 165 -6.89 9.19 -18.56
C ILE A 165 -5.52 9.83 -18.82
N ARG A 166 -5.46 11.15 -18.73
CA ARG A 166 -4.23 11.93 -18.71
C ARG A 166 -3.88 12.25 -17.26
N VAL A 167 -2.76 11.72 -16.79
CA VAL A 167 -2.22 11.99 -15.46
C VAL A 167 -1.00 12.88 -15.60
N GLU A 168 -0.93 13.94 -14.81
CA GLU A 168 0.24 14.79 -14.67
C GLU A 168 0.94 14.45 -13.36
N LEU A 169 2.23 14.14 -13.43
CA LEU A 169 3.03 13.71 -12.30
C LEU A 169 4.10 14.75 -11.99
N GLU A 170 4.08 15.26 -10.77
CA GLU A 170 5.18 16.00 -10.17
C GLU A 170 6.17 15.03 -9.54
N LEU A 171 7.45 15.30 -9.74
CA LEU A 171 8.53 14.50 -9.19
C LEU A 171 9.41 15.43 -8.37
N ALA A 172 9.85 14.98 -7.20
CA ALA A 172 10.96 15.65 -6.54
C ALA A 172 12.20 15.43 -7.42
N THR A 173 12.53 16.42 -8.25
CA THR A 173 13.85 16.51 -8.88
C THR A 173 14.85 16.81 -7.78
N HIS A 174 15.31 15.76 -7.10
CA HIS A 174 16.49 15.81 -6.27
C HIS A 174 17.67 16.24 -7.15
N GLN A 175 17.94 17.55 -7.18
CA GLN A 175 19.27 18.08 -7.45
C GLN A 175 19.99 18.01 -6.10
N ARG A 176 20.63 16.87 -5.78
CA ARG A 176 21.67 16.93 -4.75
C ARG A 176 22.81 17.72 -5.37
N LYS A 177 23.05 18.93 -4.87
CA LYS A 177 24.35 19.59 -4.99
C LYS A 177 25.36 18.84 -4.14
#